data_AF-A0A4U9CVG8-F1
#
_entry.id   AF-A0A4U9CVG8-F1
#
_cell.length_a   1.000
_cell.length_b   1.000
_cell.length_c   1.000
_cell.angle_alpha   90.00
_cell.angle_beta   90.00
_cell.angle_gamma   90.00
#
_symmetry.space_group_name_H-M   'P 1'
#
loop_
_entity.id
_entity.type
_entity.pdbx_description
1 polymer ?
#
loop_
_entity_poly.entity_id
_entity_poly.type
_entity_poly.pdbx_seq_one_letter_code
_entity_poly.pdbx_strand_id
1 'polypeptide(L)' 'MILLQFIVVLFFLYLGMRVGGIGVGFAGGAGVMVLCALGATPR' A
#
# COMPACT_ATOMS: atom_id res chain seq x y z
N MET A 1 -4.50 -12.26 -7.32
CA MET A 1 -3.43 -11.25 -7.50
C MET A 1 -3.96 -9.84 -7.21
N ILE A 2 -4.92 -9.32 -7.99
CA ILE A 2 -5.45 -7.94 -7.82
C ILE A 2 -6.12 -7.67 -6.46
N LEU A 3 -6.89 -8.63 -5.93
CA LEU A 3 -7.62 -8.48 -4.66
C LEU A 3 -6.66 -8.40 -3.46
N LEU A 4 -5.58 -9.18 -3.50
CA LEU A 4 -4.54 -9.19 -2.46
C LEU A 4 -3.73 -7.88 -2.51
N GLN A 5 -3.45 -7.38 -3.70
CA GLN A 5 -2.80 -6.08 -3.91
C GLN A 5 -3.67 -4.92 -3.37
N PHE A 6 -4.98 -4.96 -3.63
CA PHE A 6 -5.93 -4.00 -3.08
C PHE A 6 -5.98 -4.04 -1.55
N ILE A 7 -6.02 -5.24 -0.94
CA ILE A 7 -6.05 -5.39 0.51
C ILE A 7 -4.78 -4.82 1.15
N VAL A 8 -3.60 -5.10 0.60
CA VAL A 8 -2.32 -4.57 1.12
C VAL A 8 -2.29 -3.05 1.02
N VAL A 9 -2.65 -2.48 -0.14
CA VAL A 9 -2.66 -1.02 -0.31
C VAL A 9 -3.68 -0.36 0.60
N LEU A 10 -4.91 -0.89 0.71
CA LEU A 10 -5.94 -0.34 1.61
C LEU A 10 -5.53 -0.43 3.08
N PHE A 11 -4.85 -1.50 3.49
CA PHE A 11 -4.36 -1.65 4.85
C PHE A 11 -3.34 -0.57 5.21
N PHE A 12 -2.36 -0.36 4.33
CA PHE A 12 -1.39 0.73 4.50
C PHE A 12 -2.05 2.10 4.44
N LEU A 13 -3.00 2.30 3.53
CA LEU A 13 -3.72 3.57 3.41
C LEU A 13 -4.57 3.87 4.65
N TYR A 14 -5.21 2.86 5.24
CA TYR A 14 -5.94 2.97 6.50
C TYR A 14 -5.04 3.42 7.65
N LEU A 15 -3.85 2.84 7.76
CA LEU A 15 -2.81 3.28 8.70
C LEU A 15 -2.38 4.72 8.43
N GLY A 16 -2.15 5.09 7.17
CA GLY A 16 -1.77 6.44 6.78
C GLY A 16 -2.86 7.49 7.05
N MET A 17 -4.13 7.13 6.86
CA MET A 17 -5.28 8.02 7.12
C MET A 17 -5.41 8.41 8.60
N ARG A 18 -5.02 7.52 9.53
CA ARG A 18 -4.99 7.86 10.96
C ARG A 18 -3.90 8.86 11.34
N VAL A 19 -2.83 8.97 10.54
CA VAL A 19 -1.70 9.87 10.78
C VAL A 19 -1.94 11.25 10.16
N GLY A 20 -2.90 11.38 9.24
CA GLY A 20 -3.26 12.63 8.56
C GLY A 20 -2.83 12.65 7.08
N GLY A 21 -3.14 13.74 6.38
CA GLY A 21 -3.03 13.82 4.91
C GLY A 21 -1.64 13.48 4.34
N ILE A 22 -0.56 13.82 5.05
CA ILE A 22 0.82 13.51 4.63
C ILE A 22 1.15 12.02 4.86
N GLY A 23 0.63 11.42 5.93
CA GLY A 23 0.85 10.02 6.27
C GLY A 23 0.22 9.06 5.26
N VAL A 24 -0.88 9.46 4.62
CA VAL A 24 -1.53 8.71 3.52
C VAL A 24 -0.58 8.56 2.33
N GLY A 25 0.11 9.62 1.93
CA GLY A 25 1.05 9.58 0.80
C GLY A 25 2.24 8.66 1.07
N PHE A 26 2.79 8.72 2.28
CA PHE A 26 3.91 7.86 2.69
C PHE A 26 3.50 6.39 2.84
N ALA A 27 2.34 6.12 3.43
CA ALA A 27 1.86 4.75 3.60
C ALA A 27 1.50 4.10 2.26
N GLY A 28 0.93 4.87 1.32
CA GLY A 28 0.73 4.44 -0.06
C GLY A 28 2.03 4.01 -0.73
N GLY A 29 3.08 4.84 -0.66
CA GLY A 29 4.41 4.52 -1.20
C GLY A 29 5.06 3.28 -0.54
N ALA A 30 4.93 3.14 0.77
CA ALA A 30 5.42 1.97 1.51
C ALA A 30 4.69 0.68 1.10
N GLY A 31 3.38 0.75 0.88
CA GLY A 31 2.58 -0.39 0.39
C GLY A 31 3.04 -0.89 -0.98
N VAL A 32 3.40 0.02 -1.89
CA VAL A 32 3.95 -0.34 -3.21
C VAL A 32 5.34 -0.98 -3.09
N MET A 33 6.20 -0.47 -2.22
CA MET A 33 7.53 -1.08 -1.97
C MET A 33 7.42 -2.51 -1.42
N VAL A 34 6.49 -2.75 -0.50
CA VAL A 34 6.22 -4.10 0.03
C VAL A 34 5.70 -5.03 -1.06
N LEU A 35 4.82 -4.55 -1.93
CA LEU A 35 4.33 -5.31 -3.07
C LEU A 35 5.44 -5.65 -4.08
N CYS A 36 6.34 -4.71 -4.36
CA CYS A 36 7.52 -4.96 -5.20
C CYS A 36 8.44 -6.01 -4.58
N ALA A 37 8.70 -5.94 -3.26
CA ALA A 37 9.51 -6.92 -2.54
C ALA A 37 8.87 -8.33 -2.53
N LEU A 38 7.54 -8.40 -2.52
CA LEU A 38 6.77 -9.65 -2.64
C LEU A 38 6.72 -10.20 -4.08
N GLY A 39 7.37 -9.55 -5.04
CA GLY A 39 7.38 -10.00 -6.43
C GLY A 39 6.05 -9.79 -7.15
N ALA A 40 5.27 -8.78 -6.75
CA ALA A 40 4.03 -8.41 -7.43
C ALA A 40 4.35 -7.86 -8.83
N THR A 41 4.37 -8.74 -9.83
CA THR A 41 4.56 -8.36 -11.23
C THR A 41 3.24 -7.84 -11.80
N PRO A 42 3.21 -6.63 -12.39
CA PRO A 42 2.10 -6.22 -13.24
C PRO A 42 2.16 -7.09 -14.51
N ARG A 43 1.27 -8.09 -14.59
CA ARG A 43 0.99 -8.86 -15.81
C ARG A 43 -0.37 -8.45 -16.33
#